data_AF-A0A4Z1R3W0-F1
#
_entry.id   AF-A0A4Z1R3W0-F1
#
_cell.length_a   1.000
_cell.length_b   1.000
_cell.length_c   1.000
_cell.angle_alpha   90.00
_cell.angle_beta   90.00
_cell.angle_gamma   90.00
#
_symmetry.space_group_name_H-M   'P 1'
#
loop_
_entity.id
_entity.type
_entity.pdbx_description
1 polymer ?
#
loop_
_entity_poly.entity_id
_entity_poly.type
_entity_poly.pdbx_seq_one_letter_code
_entity_poly.pdbx_strand_id
1 'polypeptide(L)'
;MELGRDDRRTGLAVTDDLTKATLTIAWVIILNKPFYPLYVWYLVDAGAAEASLVTLLSLPFFLLIPLLAKKSNLAARVALPLVGTFDTLFETAIFGDQSGTEFFFAACIMLATISFRADEKRWQYVTAILVFIAFFCSRTFLGAGLQSWSADDLATLVNLNAFSAASLMTFIAFRYAGLSRRTKT
;
A
#
# COMPACT_ATOMS: atom_id res chain seq x y z
N MET A 1 30.61 22.20 37.96
CA MET A 1 31.18 22.60 36.66
C MET A 1 31.31 21.32 35.85
N GLU A 2 30.19 20.84 35.30
CA GLU A 2 30.18 19.70 34.38
C GLU A 2 29.63 20.22 33.05
N LEU A 3 30.42 20.01 32.00
CA LEU A 3 30.22 20.59 30.69
C LEU A 3 28.89 20.12 30.10
N GLY A 4 28.06 21.09 29.73
CA GLY A 4 26.95 20.88 28.81
C GLY A 4 27.45 20.24 27.54
N ARG A 5 27.03 18.99 27.32
CA ARG A 5 27.23 18.28 26.06
C ARG A 5 26.29 18.90 25.04
N ASP A 6 26.82 19.85 24.28
CA ASP A 6 26.19 20.49 23.13
C ASP A 6 25.96 19.42 22.05
N ASP A 7 24.84 18.71 22.13
CA ASP A 7 24.40 17.71 21.16
C ASP A 7 23.77 18.40 19.95
N ARG A 8 24.55 19.29 19.30
CA ARG A 8 24.26 19.79 17.96
C ARG A 8 24.58 18.70 16.94
N ARG A 9 23.80 17.61 16.97
CA ARG A 9 23.67 16.70 15.83
C ARG A 9 22.93 17.44 14.73
N THR A 10 23.66 17.74 13.66
CA THR A 10 23.17 18.05 12.31
C THR A 10 21.80 17.40 12.05
N GLY A 11 20.77 18.24 11.92
CA GLY A 11 19.36 17.86 11.88
C GLY A 11 18.94 17.12 10.61
N LEU A 12 19.34 15.86 10.48
CA LEU A 12 18.57 14.87 9.72
C LEU A 12 17.43 14.41 10.64
N ALA A 13 16.19 14.71 10.26
CA ALA A 13 15.02 14.21 10.97
C ALA A 13 15.13 12.69 11.07
N VAL A 14 15.34 12.17 12.29
CA VAL A 14 15.45 10.73 12.52
C VAL A 14 14.09 10.12 12.17
N THR A 15 14.08 9.23 11.17
CA THR A 15 12.88 8.47 10.80
C THR A 15 12.48 7.58 11.98
N ASP A 16 11.25 7.74 12.44
CA ASP A 16 10.75 6.99 13.58
C ASP A 16 10.36 5.56 13.19
N ASP A 17 10.20 4.68 14.17
CA ASP A 17 10.09 3.24 13.92
C ASP A 17 8.82 2.84 13.15
N LEU A 18 7.69 3.56 13.35
CA LEU A 18 6.48 3.35 12.54
C LEU A 18 6.72 3.75 11.08
N THR A 19 7.44 4.85 10.84
CA THR A 19 7.79 5.30 9.48
C THR A 19 8.79 4.35 8.84
N LYS A 20 9.75 3.80 9.59
CA LYS A 20 10.65 2.76 9.07
C LYS A 20 9.87 1.52 8.62
N ALA A 21 8.92 1.03 9.42
CA ALA A 21 8.05 -0.08 9.03
C ALA A 21 7.26 0.24 7.76
N THR A 22 6.67 1.44 7.69
CA THR A 22 5.96 1.97 6.51
C THR A 22 6.85 1.96 5.27
N LEU A 23 8.08 2.45 5.38
CA LEU A 23 9.04 2.48 4.28
C LEU A 23 9.47 1.08 3.85
N THR A 24 9.63 0.14 4.78
CA THR A 24 9.91 -1.26 4.42
C THR A 24 8.78 -1.82 3.54
N ILE A 25 7.53 -1.57 3.90
CA ILE A 25 6.37 -2.05 3.13
C ILE A 25 6.28 -1.34 1.78
N ALA A 26 6.51 -0.03 1.74
CA ALA A 26 6.57 0.72 0.49
C ALA A 26 7.62 0.12 -0.47
N TRP A 27 8.82 -0.20 0.04
CA TRP A 27 9.87 -0.84 -0.77
C TRP A 27 9.49 -2.24 -1.24
N VAL A 28 8.83 -3.04 -0.42
CA VAL A 28 8.32 -4.36 -0.86
C VAL A 28 7.35 -4.20 -2.03
N ILE A 29 6.42 -3.24 -1.97
CA ILE A 29 5.48 -2.98 -3.06
C ILE A 29 6.20 -2.47 -4.32
N ILE A 30 7.12 -1.51 -4.17
CA ILE A 30 7.92 -0.96 -5.28
C ILE A 30 8.69 -2.06 -6.00
N LEU A 31 9.34 -2.95 -5.23
CA LEU A 31 10.14 -4.04 -5.79
C LEU A 31 9.28 -5.15 -6.38
N ASN A 32 8.06 -5.37 -5.86
CA ASN A 32 7.16 -6.42 -6.34
C ASN A 32 6.43 -6.02 -7.63
N LYS A 33 6.06 -4.75 -7.80
CA LYS A 33 5.29 -4.27 -8.95
C LYS A 33 5.82 -4.71 -10.33
N PRO A 34 7.13 -4.64 -10.64
CA PRO A 34 7.67 -5.12 -11.91
C PRO A 34 7.50 -6.63 -12.15
N PHE A 35 7.31 -7.43 -11.10
CA PHE A 35 7.13 -8.88 -11.22
C PHE A 35 5.66 -9.27 -11.44
N TYR A 36 4.69 -8.39 -11.15
CA TYR A 36 3.27 -8.70 -11.32
C TYR A 36 2.93 -9.12 -12.77
N PRO A 37 3.34 -8.36 -13.81
CA PRO A 37 3.10 -8.78 -15.19
C PRO A 37 3.78 -10.09 -15.57
N LEU A 38 4.91 -10.44 -14.92
CA LEU A 38 5.58 -11.72 -15.14
C LEU A 38 4.79 -12.89 -14.55
N TYR A 39 4.14 -12.70 -13.40
CA TYR A 39 3.24 -13.72 -12.83
C TYR A 39 2.00 -13.90 -13.71
N VAL A 40 1.42 -12.81 -14.21
CA VAL A 40 0.27 -12.87 -15.13
C VAL A 40 0.67 -13.55 -16.44
N TRP A 41 1.84 -13.23 -17.00
CA TRP A 41 2.38 -13.90 -18.19
C TRP A 41 2.51 -15.40 -18.01
N TYR A 42 3.03 -15.83 -16.86
CA TYR A 42 3.28 -17.24 -16.57
C TYR A 42 2.00 -18.02 -16.28
N LEU A 43 1.00 -17.39 -15.65
CA LEU A 43 -0.21 -18.07 -15.16
C LEU A 43 -1.43 -17.93 -16.07
N VAL A 44 -1.47 -16.90 -16.92
CA VAL A 44 -2.59 -16.59 -17.81
C VAL A 44 -2.12 -16.72 -19.26
N ASP A 45 -1.64 -15.61 -19.86
CA ASP A 45 -1.02 -15.60 -21.19
C ASP A 45 -0.27 -14.28 -21.45
N ALA A 46 0.26 -14.12 -22.67
CA ALA A 46 0.97 -12.91 -23.09
C ALA A 46 0.08 -11.67 -23.26
N GLY A 47 -1.17 -11.82 -23.71
CA GLY A 47 -2.08 -10.69 -23.88
C GLY A 47 -2.52 -10.11 -22.53
N ALA A 48 -2.78 -10.99 -21.56
CA ALA A 48 -3.03 -10.67 -20.16
C ALA A 48 -1.84 -9.93 -19.53
N ALA A 49 -0.62 -10.39 -19.81
CA ALA A 49 0.59 -9.76 -19.32
C ALA A 49 0.74 -8.33 -19.84
N GLU A 50 0.52 -8.11 -21.14
CA GLU A 50 0.57 -6.78 -21.76
C GLU A 50 -0.46 -5.84 -21.14
N ALA A 51 -1.70 -6.31 -20.94
CA ALA A 51 -2.74 -5.54 -20.26
C ALA A 51 -2.32 -5.17 -18.83
N SER A 52 -1.64 -6.06 -18.12
CA SER A 52 -1.18 -5.82 -16.75
C SER A 52 0.02 -4.88 -16.62
N LEU A 53 0.75 -4.57 -17.70
CA LEU A 53 1.85 -3.60 -17.66
C LEU A 53 1.37 -2.20 -17.25
N VAL A 54 0.10 -1.90 -17.50
CA VAL A 54 -0.51 -0.62 -17.14
C VAL A 54 -0.46 -0.35 -15.64
N THR A 55 -0.40 -1.41 -14.79
CA THR A 55 -0.28 -1.26 -13.32
C THR A 55 1.04 -0.60 -12.91
N LEU A 56 2.06 -0.62 -13.76
CA LEU A 56 3.33 0.07 -13.52
C LEU A 56 3.18 1.60 -13.53
N LEU A 57 2.09 2.14 -14.10
CA LEU A 57 1.81 3.57 -14.07
C LEU A 57 1.64 4.12 -12.65
N SER A 58 1.31 3.27 -11.67
CA SER A 58 1.20 3.71 -10.28
C SER A 58 2.54 3.70 -9.52
N LEU A 59 3.57 3.04 -10.06
CA LEU A 59 4.89 2.92 -9.44
C LEU A 59 5.52 4.29 -9.04
N PRO A 60 5.44 5.35 -9.87
CA PRO A 60 5.94 6.67 -9.48
C PRO A 60 5.31 7.20 -8.19
N PHE A 61 4.02 6.95 -7.95
CA PHE A 61 3.36 7.41 -6.71
C PHE A 61 3.88 6.68 -5.48
N PHE A 62 4.22 5.39 -5.60
CA PHE A 62 4.88 4.66 -4.50
C PHE A 62 6.29 5.18 -4.24
N LEU A 63 7.04 5.53 -5.29
CA LEU A 63 8.38 6.13 -5.17
C LEU A 63 8.36 7.52 -4.50
N LEU A 64 7.22 8.23 -4.49
CA LEU A 64 7.08 9.47 -3.74
C LEU A 64 7.07 9.24 -2.22
N ILE A 65 6.69 8.06 -1.73
CA ILE A 65 6.55 7.79 -0.28
C ILE A 65 7.91 7.91 0.45
N PRO A 66 9.02 7.28 -0.01
CA PRO A 66 10.35 7.52 0.57
C PRO A 66 10.78 8.99 0.54
N LEU A 67 10.38 9.74 -0.50
CA LEU A 67 10.70 11.17 -0.59
C LEU A 67 9.90 12.00 0.41
N LEU A 68 8.63 11.67 0.63
CA LEU A 68 7.78 12.28 1.64
C LEU A 68 8.31 12.01 3.05
N ALA A 69 8.84 10.81 3.33
CA ALA A 69 9.41 10.48 4.63
C ALA A 69 10.61 11.35 5.01
N LYS A 70 11.35 11.90 4.04
CA LYS A 70 12.43 12.87 4.30
C LYS A 70 11.91 14.22 4.81
N LYS A 71 10.65 14.56 4.51
CA LYS A 71 10.01 15.82 4.89
C LYS A 71 9.09 15.67 6.11
N SER A 72 8.35 14.56 6.19
CA SER A 72 7.40 14.29 7.27
C SER A 72 7.12 12.80 7.42
N ASN A 73 7.40 12.28 8.62
CA ASN A 73 7.07 10.92 9.04
C ASN A 73 5.56 10.62 8.92
N LEU A 74 4.72 11.58 9.32
CA LEU A 74 3.26 11.44 9.20
C LEU A 74 2.83 11.42 7.74
N ALA A 75 3.41 12.27 6.88
CA ALA A 75 3.05 12.32 5.47
C ALA A 75 3.31 10.97 4.77
N ALA A 76 4.44 10.31 5.07
CA ALA A 76 4.70 8.97 4.54
C ALA A 76 3.69 7.92 5.01
N ARG A 77 3.29 7.98 6.29
CA ARG A 77 2.34 7.04 6.91
C ARG A 77 0.90 7.23 6.43
N VAL A 78 0.52 8.46 6.06
CA VAL A 78 -0.74 8.74 5.35
C VAL A 78 -0.65 8.35 3.88
N ALA A 79 0.47 8.65 3.22
CA ALA A 79 0.62 8.45 1.78
C ALA A 79 0.55 6.97 1.40
N LEU A 80 1.19 6.07 2.15
CA LEU A 80 1.21 4.64 1.80
C LEU A 80 -0.19 4.02 1.64
N PRO A 81 -1.09 4.07 2.64
CA PRO A 81 -2.44 3.51 2.47
C PRO A 81 -3.26 4.24 1.41
N LEU A 82 -3.11 5.57 1.24
CA LEU A 82 -3.85 6.31 0.21
C LEU A 82 -3.37 5.99 -1.21
N VAL A 83 -2.06 5.95 -1.45
CA VAL A 83 -1.50 5.54 -2.75
C VAL A 83 -1.89 4.10 -3.06
N GLY A 84 -1.82 3.20 -2.07
CA GLY A 84 -2.32 1.83 -2.22
C GLY A 84 -3.82 1.76 -2.55
N THR A 85 -4.62 2.67 -1.99
CA THR A 85 -6.06 2.76 -2.27
C THR A 85 -6.31 3.21 -3.71
N PHE A 86 -5.61 4.24 -4.18
CA PHE A 86 -5.71 4.70 -5.57
C PHE A 86 -5.22 3.66 -6.57
N ASP A 87 -4.14 2.97 -6.24
CA ASP A 87 -3.61 1.86 -7.01
C ASP A 87 -4.62 0.71 -7.11
N THR A 88 -5.23 0.32 -5.99
CA THR A 88 -6.28 -0.70 -5.96
C THR A 88 -7.47 -0.30 -6.83
N LEU A 89 -7.96 0.95 -6.70
CA LEU A 89 -9.04 1.47 -7.54
C LEU A 89 -8.70 1.41 -9.03
N PHE A 90 -7.48 1.81 -9.37
CA PHE A 90 -6.99 1.82 -10.74
C PHE A 90 -6.93 0.41 -11.32
N GLU A 91 -6.34 -0.54 -10.59
CA GLU A 91 -6.27 -1.95 -10.98
C GLU A 91 -7.67 -2.57 -11.10
N THR A 92 -8.59 -2.30 -10.17
CA THR A 92 -9.98 -2.75 -10.24
C THR A 92 -10.72 -2.16 -11.43
N ALA A 93 -10.48 -0.91 -11.80
CA ALA A 93 -11.09 -0.31 -13.00
C ALA A 93 -10.64 -1.00 -14.30
N ILE A 94 -9.39 -1.47 -14.34
CA ILE A 94 -8.83 -2.13 -15.52
C ILE A 94 -9.24 -3.60 -15.56
N PHE A 95 -9.03 -4.34 -14.48
CA PHE A 95 -9.24 -5.79 -14.45
C PHE A 95 -10.67 -6.19 -14.08
N GLY A 96 -11.46 -5.30 -13.50
CA GLY A 96 -12.82 -5.54 -13.04
C GLY A 96 -12.86 -6.05 -11.60
N ASP A 97 -14.03 -5.91 -10.97
CA ASP A 97 -14.31 -6.32 -9.59
C ASP A 97 -14.13 -7.84 -9.35
N GLN A 98 -14.37 -8.65 -10.37
CA GLN A 98 -14.19 -10.10 -10.32
C GLN A 98 -12.72 -10.56 -10.33
N SER A 99 -11.76 -9.69 -10.60
CA SER A 99 -10.33 -10.05 -10.64
C SER A 99 -9.70 -10.30 -9.27
N GLY A 100 -10.39 -9.92 -8.19
CA GLY A 100 -9.85 -10.01 -6.81
C GLY A 100 -8.85 -8.91 -6.45
N THR A 101 -8.61 -7.91 -7.31
CA THR A 101 -7.79 -6.73 -6.97
C THR A 101 -8.27 -6.00 -5.72
N GLU A 102 -9.58 -5.97 -5.47
CA GLU A 102 -10.17 -5.30 -4.31
C GLU A 102 -9.70 -5.86 -2.96
N PHE A 103 -9.10 -7.05 -2.91
CA PHE A 103 -8.51 -7.58 -1.67
C PHE A 103 -7.41 -6.66 -1.10
N PHE A 104 -6.75 -5.87 -1.93
CA PHE A 104 -5.74 -4.91 -1.46
C PHE A 104 -6.31 -3.74 -0.65
N PHE A 105 -7.62 -3.47 -0.72
CA PHE A 105 -8.25 -2.52 0.22
C PHE A 105 -8.12 -3.00 1.67
N ALA A 106 -8.13 -4.31 1.93
CA ALA A 106 -7.92 -4.84 3.28
C ALA A 106 -6.51 -4.51 3.81
N ALA A 107 -5.48 -4.61 2.96
CA ALA A 107 -4.12 -4.18 3.30
C ALA A 107 -4.05 -2.66 3.55
N CYS A 108 -4.75 -1.86 2.73
CA CYS A 108 -4.82 -0.41 2.91
C CYS A 108 -5.52 -0.01 4.22
N ILE A 109 -6.63 -0.67 4.59
CA ILE A 109 -7.32 -0.48 5.87
C ILE A 109 -6.39 -0.89 7.02
N MET A 110 -5.73 -2.04 6.92
CA MET A 110 -4.77 -2.49 7.93
C MET A 110 -3.67 -1.45 8.16
N LEU A 111 -3.05 -0.95 7.09
CA LEU A 111 -2.06 0.14 7.17
C LEU A 111 -2.67 1.39 7.78
N ALA A 112 -3.88 1.79 7.38
CA ALA A 112 -4.57 2.94 7.94
C ALA A 112 -4.84 2.79 9.44
N THR A 113 -4.99 1.57 9.96
CA THR A 113 -5.26 1.33 11.39
C THR A 113 -4.01 1.24 12.26
N ILE A 114 -2.88 0.78 11.73
CA ILE A 114 -1.69 0.49 12.56
C ILE A 114 -0.53 1.47 12.34
N SER A 115 -0.55 2.25 11.26
CA SER A 115 0.57 3.13 10.91
C SER A 115 0.64 4.41 11.75
N PHE A 116 -0.33 4.71 12.61
CA PHE A 116 -0.43 5.99 13.29
C PHE A 116 -0.05 5.93 14.77
N ARG A 117 0.45 7.05 15.29
CA ARG A 117 0.63 7.26 16.73
C ARG A 117 -0.70 7.58 17.39
N ALA A 118 -0.77 7.40 18.71
CA ALA A 118 -1.97 7.61 19.49
C ALA A 118 -2.49 9.07 19.44
N ASP A 119 -1.60 10.05 19.32
CA ASP A 119 -1.92 11.48 19.15
C ASP A 119 -2.36 11.85 17.73
N GLU A 120 -2.07 11.00 16.74
CA GLU A 120 -2.42 11.20 15.33
C GLU A 120 -3.78 10.58 14.95
N LYS A 121 -4.61 10.26 15.94
CA LYS A 121 -5.92 9.58 15.77
C LYS A 121 -6.81 10.20 14.69
N ARG A 122 -6.75 11.53 14.50
CA ARG A 122 -7.55 12.21 13.46
C ARG A 122 -7.14 11.75 12.07
N TRP A 123 -5.83 11.65 11.81
CA TRP A 123 -5.32 11.17 10.52
C TRP A 123 -5.59 9.69 10.32
N GLN A 124 -5.54 8.90 11.39
CA GLN A 124 -5.94 7.49 11.37
C GLN A 124 -7.40 7.33 10.93
N TYR A 125 -8.33 8.04 11.56
CA TYR A 125 -9.75 7.97 11.21
C TYR A 125 -10.03 8.45 9.79
N VAL A 126 -9.48 9.61 9.41
CA VAL A 126 -9.66 10.16 8.06
C VAL A 126 -9.15 9.18 7.01
N THR A 127 -7.95 8.64 7.20
CA THR A 127 -7.36 7.67 6.26
C THR A 127 -8.23 6.43 6.15
N ALA A 128 -8.63 5.82 7.27
CA ALA A 128 -9.47 4.62 7.26
C ALA A 128 -10.84 4.86 6.59
N ILE A 129 -11.47 6.00 6.85
CA ILE A 129 -12.74 6.38 6.22
C ILE A 129 -12.56 6.56 4.72
N LEU A 130 -11.49 7.22 4.27
CA LEU A 130 -11.21 7.40 2.85
C LEU A 130 -11.00 6.06 2.13
N VAL A 131 -10.25 5.12 2.73
CA VAL A 131 -10.08 3.78 2.16
C VAL A 131 -11.42 3.05 2.09
N PHE A 132 -12.25 3.13 3.14
CA PHE A 132 -13.56 2.49 3.14
C PHE A 132 -14.51 3.09 2.10
N ILE A 133 -14.53 4.41 1.94
CA ILE A 133 -15.33 5.08 0.90
C ILE A 133 -14.84 4.63 -0.49
N ALA A 134 -13.53 4.57 -0.72
CA ALA A 134 -12.98 4.07 -1.99
C ALA A 134 -13.42 2.64 -2.29
N PHE A 135 -13.34 1.73 -1.31
CA PHE A 135 -13.86 0.36 -1.44
C PHE A 135 -15.37 0.34 -1.73
N PHE A 136 -16.16 1.12 -1.00
CA PHE A 136 -17.60 1.20 -1.25
C PHE A 136 -17.88 1.70 -2.68
N CYS A 137 -17.17 2.73 -3.13
CA CYS A 137 -17.28 3.28 -4.48
C CYS A 137 -16.83 2.28 -5.55
N SER A 138 -15.77 1.51 -5.33
CA SER A 138 -15.30 0.50 -6.30
C SER A 138 -16.39 -0.54 -6.57
N ARG A 139 -16.97 -1.08 -5.48
CA ARG A 139 -18.05 -2.07 -5.51
C ARG A 139 -19.33 -1.55 -6.14
N THR A 140 -19.60 -0.26 -6.02
CA THR A 140 -20.87 0.34 -6.45
C THR A 140 -20.81 0.88 -7.87
N PHE A 141 -19.65 1.38 -8.32
CA PHE A 141 -19.56 2.18 -9.54
C PHE A 141 -18.61 1.64 -10.63
N LEU A 142 -17.62 0.79 -10.31
CA LEU A 142 -16.65 0.34 -11.34
C LEU A 142 -17.18 -0.81 -12.19
N GLY A 143 -17.89 -1.77 -11.61
CA GLY A 143 -18.49 -2.88 -12.35
C GLY A 143 -17.47 -3.69 -13.19
N ALA A 144 -17.85 -4.03 -14.42
CA ALA A 144 -16.98 -4.76 -15.34
C ALA A 144 -15.75 -3.93 -15.73
N GLY A 145 -14.57 -4.56 -15.69
CA GLY A 145 -13.31 -3.92 -16.04
C GLY A 145 -13.19 -3.58 -17.52
N LEU A 146 -12.20 -2.73 -17.85
CA LEU A 146 -11.84 -2.42 -19.24
C LEU A 146 -11.31 -3.64 -20.01
N GLN A 147 -10.68 -4.58 -19.30
CA GLN A 147 -10.16 -5.82 -19.86
C GLN A 147 -11.18 -6.95 -19.75
N SER A 148 -11.43 -7.63 -20.86
CA SER A 148 -12.23 -8.85 -20.89
C SER A 148 -11.39 -10.07 -20.53
N TRP A 149 -11.88 -10.88 -19.60
CA TRP A 149 -11.22 -12.09 -19.11
C TRP A 149 -12.09 -13.33 -19.35
N SER A 150 -11.48 -14.48 -19.62
CA SER A 150 -12.20 -15.75 -19.53
C SER A 150 -12.51 -16.11 -18.07
N ALA A 151 -13.43 -17.04 -17.85
CA ALA A 151 -13.75 -17.50 -16.48
C ALA A 151 -12.54 -18.16 -15.79
N ASP A 152 -11.71 -18.88 -16.56
CA ASP A 152 -10.51 -19.55 -16.05
C ASP A 152 -9.41 -18.54 -15.69
N ASP A 153 -9.26 -17.48 -16.49
CA ASP A 153 -8.31 -16.40 -16.20
C ASP A 153 -8.72 -15.64 -14.94
N LEU A 154 -10.01 -15.35 -14.78
CA LEU A 154 -10.54 -14.70 -13.57
C LEU A 154 -10.28 -15.56 -12.33
N ALA A 155 -10.52 -16.86 -12.39
CA ALA A 155 -10.24 -17.75 -11.26
C ALA A 155 -8.74 -17.75 -10.89
N THR A 156 -7.86 -17.73 -11.89
CA THR A 156 -6.42 -17.62 -11.71
C THR A 156 -6.03 -16.28 -11.07
N LEU A 157 -6.56 -15.16 -11.58
CA LEU A 157 -6.31 -13.81 -11.06
C LEU A 157 -6.82 -13.65 -9.63
N VAL A 158 -8.01 -14.16 -9.30
CA VAL A 158 -8.57 -14.13 -7.95
C VAL A 158 -7.65 -14.85 -6.97
N ASN A 159 -7.19 -16.05 -7.32
CA ASN A 159 -6.27 -16.81 -6.48
C ASN A 159 -4.93 -16.09 -6.30
N LEU A 160 -4.37 -15.55 -7.38
CA LEU A 160 -3.12 -14.79 -7.34
C LEU A 160 -3.24 -13.54 -6.45
N ASN A 161 -4.29 -12.73 -6.65
CA ASN A 161 -4.52 -11.51 -5.89
C ASN A 161 -4.86 -11.80 -4.42
N ALA A 162 -5.64 -12.85 -4.14
CA ALA A 162 -5.93 -13.28 -2.77
C ALA A 162 -4.65 -13.71 -2.03
N PHE A 163 -3.81 -14.53 -2.67
CA PHE A 163 -2.55 -14.96 -2.11
C PHE A 163 -1.59 -13.78 -1.86
N SER A 164 -1.49 -12.88 -2.83
CA SER A 164 -0.66 -11.67 -2.72
C SER A 164 -1.14 -10.74 -1.59
N ALA A 165 -2.44 -10.45 -1.52
CA ALA A 165 -3.02 -9.63 -0.47
C ALA A 165 -2.82 -10.24 0.93
N ALA A 166 -3.06 -11.56 1.09
CA ALA A 166 -2.84 -12.26 2.35
C ALA A 166 -1.35 -12.24 2.77
N SER A 167 -0.44 -12.42 1.81
CA SER A 167 1.01 -12.37 2.04
C SER A 167 1.44 -10.97 2.48
N LEU A 168 0.95 -9.93 1.82
CA LEU A 168 1.24 -8.54 2.16
C LEU A 168 0.69 -8.20 3.55
N MET A 169 -0.55 -8.56 3.87
CA MET A 169 -1.13 -8.34 5.19
C MET A 169 -0.34 -9.06 6.30
N THR A 170 0.11 -10.28 6.04
CA THR A 170 0.97 -11.04 6.97
C THR A 170 2.31 -10.32 7.17
N PHE A 171 2.93 -9.84 6.10
CA PHE A 171 4.16 -9.06 6.17
C PHE A 171 3.98 -7.74 6.93
N ILE A 172 2.87 -7.04 6.71
CA ILE A 172 2.49 -5.84 7.46
C ILE A 172 2.37 -6.17 8.95
N ALA A 173 1.68 -7.26 9.30
CA ALA A 173 1.56 -7.70 10.70
C ALA A 173 2.94 -7.88 11.35
N PHE A 174 3.86 -8.57 10.66
CA PHE A 174 5.22 -8.79 11.14
C PHE A 174 6.02 -7.49 11.27
N ARG A 175 5.86 -6.55 10.34
CA ARG A 175 6.60 -5.28 10.40
C ARG A 175 6.16 -4.36 11.52
N TYR A 176 4.89 -4.41 11.92
CA TYR A 176 4.36 -3.59 13.01
C TYR A 176 4.31 -4.29 14.37
N ALA A 177 4.53 -5.60 14.42
CA ALA A 177 4.56 -6.35 15.66
C ALA A 177 5.57 -5.75 16.66
N GLY A 178 5.11 -5.50 17.89
CA GLY A 178 5.95 -4.96 18.97
C GLY A 178 6.28 -3.46 18.88
N LEU A 179 5.82 -2.74 17.84
CA LEU A 179 6.08 -1.30 17.73
C LEU A 179 5.17 -0.50 18.68
N SER A 180 5.76 0.46 19.40
CA SER A 180 5.01 1.36 20.27
C SER A 180 4.33 2.46 19.45
N ARG A 181 3.02 2.63 19.67
CA ARG A 181 2.22 3.73 19.12
C ARG A 181 2.10 4.93 20.07
N ARG A 182 2.73 4.88 21.24
CA ARG A 182 2.72 5.99 22.21
C ARG A 182 3.77 7.03 21.80
N THR A 183 3.40 8.30 21.90
CA THR A 183 4.34 9.40 21.79
C THR A 183 5.26 9.36 23.02
N LYS A 184 6.58 9.40 22.82
CA LYS A 184 7.51 9.58 23.93
C LYS A 184 7.34 11.03 24.40
N THR A 185 6.61 11.21 25.50
CA THR A 185 6.58 12.44 26.30
C THR A 185 7.93 12.70 26.93
#